data_AF-A0A0P9FGT5-F1
#
_entry.id   AF-A0A0P9FGT5-F1
#
_cell.length_a   1.000
_cell.length_b   1.000
_cell.length_c   1.000
_cell.angle_alpha   90.00
_cell.angle_beta   90.00
_cell.angle_gamma   90.00
#
_symmetry.space_group_name_H-M   'P 1'
#
loop_
_entity.id
_entity.type
_entity.pdbx_description
1 polymer ?
#
loop_
_entity_poly.entity_id
_entity_poly.type
_entity_poly.pdbx_seq_one_letter_code
_entity_poly.pdbx_strand_id
1 'polypeptide(L)'
;MSYYEEAVERIKSIDANLYIGISKKRYEEVRSRGEYEADSILIAEYYRRVGVFLQFLSIEATSIYVGMDMLIGYKMDENEWDNFLIKFPHFKEIDIMLMKLFSIHYLRWCSLLDSGNLIALQFPDIYDPMIKLFERGGGQISTHHHELVGGFGAFSRTIDARRGNMKPFDISDHALKLIINEVEHAETCLAQYKRDSRTEYTCIRCGSRLLIQSNITEYGYQWYKVKCESDDCFNNNFS
;
A
#
# COMPACT_ATOMS: atom_id res chain seq x y z
N MET A 1 8.93 13.29 -22.63
CA MET A 1 9.47 12.19 -21.84
C MET A 1 8.49 11.04 -22.01
N SER A 2 8.97 9.85 -22.34
CA SER A 2 8.13 8.67 -22.54
C SER A 2 7.67 8.11 -21.19
N TYR A 3 6.60 7.30 -21.15
CA TYR A 3 6.16 6.63 -19.92
C TYR A 3 7.30 5.78 -19.33
N TYR A 4 8.07 5.10 -20.18
CA TYR A 4 9.20 4.29 -19.76
C TYR A 4 10.32 5.14 -19.15
N GLU A 5 10.65 6.29 -19.75
CA GLU A 5 11.68 7.20 -19.21
C GLU A 5 11.28 7.70 -17.82
N GLU A 6 10.02 8.10 -17.63
CA GLU A 6 9.48 8.51 -16.33
C GLU A 6 9.52 7.37 -15.31
N ALA A 7 9.13 6.16 -15.71
CA ALA A 7 9.18 4.98 -14.84
C ALA A 7 10.60 4.65 -14.39
N VAL A 8 11.60 4.79 -15.26
CA VAL A 8 13.01 4.60 -14.92
C VAL A 8 13.46 5.61 -13.87
N GLU A 9 13.12 6.88 -14.01
CA GLU A 9 13.50 7.91 -13.04
C GLU A 9 12.80 7.69 -11.69
N ARG A 10 11.53 7.29 -11.69
CA ARG A 10 10.81 6.91 -10.46
C ARG A 10 11.50 5.75 -9.73
N ILE A 11 11.82 4.66 -10.42
CA ILE A 11 12.50 3.51 -9.79
C ILE A 11 13.91 3.87 -9.28
N LYS A 12 14.65 4.71 -10.01
CA LYS A 12 15.95 5.22 -9.52
C LYS A 12 15.82 6.06 -8.26
N SER A 13 14.72 6.80 -8.11
CA SER A 13 14.50 7.68 -6.97
C SER A 13 14.09 6.95 -5.68
N ILE A 14 13.72 5.66 -5.78
CA ILE A 14 13.39 4.87 -4.59
C ILE A 14 14.64 4.67 -3.73
N ASP A 15 14.57 5.13 -2.47
CA ASP A 15 15.65 4.99 -1.50
C ASP A 15 15.77 3.54 -1.03
N ALA A 16 16.79 2.83 -1.54
CA ALA A 16 17.08 1.45 -1.16
C ALA A 16 17.39 1.28 0.33
N ASN A 17 17.89 2.32 1.02
CA ASN A 17 18.25 2.22 2.44
C ASN A 17 17.03 1.98 3.33
N LEU A 18 15.83 2.38 2.89
CA LEU A 18 14.58 2.09 3.58
C LEU A 18 14.25 0.59 3.61
N TYR A 19 14.87 -0.20 2.73
CA TYR A 19 14.52 -1.61 2.51
C TYR A 19 15.61 -2.62 2.88
N ILE A 20 16.84 -2.16 3.10
CA ILE A 20 17.95 -3.06 3.44
C ILE A 20 17.73 -3.65 4.84
N GLY A 21 17.59 -4.97 4.90
CA GLY A 21 17.47 -5.73 6.14
C GLY A 21 16.13 -5.58 6.87
N ILE A 22 15.10 -4.99 6.25
CA ILE A 22 13.80 -4.82 6.90
C ILE A 22 12.92 -6.06 6.83
N SER A 23 13.17 -7.03 5.94
CA SER A 23 12.35 -8.25 5.81
C SER A 23 12.20 -9.07 7.10
N LYS A 24 13.18 -8.94 8.00
CA LYS A 24 13.24 -9.66 9.28
C LYS A 24 12.71 -8.84 10.46
N LYS A 25 12.39 -7.57 10.26
CA LYS A 25 11.84 -6.69 11.30
C LYS A 25 10.32 -6.83 11.33
N ARG A 26 9.69 -6.51 12.46
CA ARG A 26 8.24 -6.30 12.45
C ARG A 26 7.91 -4.96 11.81
N TYR A 27 6.66 -4.81 11.36
CA TYR A 27 6.22 -3.61 10.68
C TYR A 27 6.27 -2.37 11.58
N GLU A 28 5.91 -2.54 12.84
CA GLU A 28 5.94 -1.45 13.82
C GLU A 28 7.37 -1.01 14.18
N GLU A 29 8.40 -1.77 13.76
CA GLU A 29 9.81 -1.39 13.95
C GLU A 29 10.35 -0.51 12.81
N VAL A 30 9.63 -0.42 11.70
CA VAL A 30 10.09 0.30 10.50
C VAL A 30 9.12 1.39 10.03
N ARG A 31 7.87 1.36 10.49
CA ARG A 31 6.81 2.30 10.09
C ARG A 31 5.95 2.65 11.30
N SER A 32 5.50 3.91 11.36
CA SER A 32 4.49 4.32 12.32
C SER A 32 3.14 3.66 12.02
N ARG A 33 2.22 3.68 12.98
CA ARG A 33 0.87 3.17 12.76
C ARG A 33 0.09 4.00 11.74
N GLY A 34 0.32 5.30 11.69
CA GLY A 34 -0.30 6.16 10.68
C GLY A 34 0.23 5.85 9.29
N GLU A 35 1.53 5.63 9.19
CA GLU A 35 2.20 5.19 7.95
C GLU A 35 1.69 3.83 7.48
N TYR A 36 1.48 2.90 8.42
CA TYR A 36 0.85 1.61 8.16
C TYR A 36 -0.52 1.76 7.48
N GLU A 37 -1.35 2.66 8.01
CA GLU A 37 -2.68 2.91 7.48
C GLU A 37 -2.66 3.58 6.11
N ALA A 38 -1.71 4.49 5.86
CA ALA A 38 -1.54 5.04 4.53
C ALA A 38 -1.07 3.98 3.51
N ASP A 39 -0.22 3.04 3.93
CA ASP A 39 0.28 1.98 3.08
C ASP A 39 -0.83 0.97 2.69
N SER A 40 -1.77 0.64 3.59
CA SER A 40 -2.91 -0.21 3.20
C SER A 40 -3.79 0.44 2.15
N ILE A 41 -3.98 1.76 2.19
CA ILE A 41 -4.79 2.46 1.19
C ILE A 41 -4.14 2.33 -0.20
N LEU A 42 -2.82 2.42 -0.29
CA LEU A 42 -2.09 2.20 -1.55
C LEU A 42 -2.24 0.76 -2.07
N ILE A 43 -2.08 -0.24 -1.20
CA ILE A 43 -2.26 -1.64 -1.60
C ILE A 43 -3.71 -1.93 -1.99
N ALA A 44 -4.69 -1.40 -1.24
CA ALA A 44 -6.10 -1.55 -1.54
C ALA A 44 -6.46 -0.92 -2.90
N GLU A 45 -5.91 0.26 -3.21
CA GLU A 45 -6.10 0.91 -4.50
C GLU A 45 -5.46 0.11 -5.64
N TYR A 46 -4.28 -0.47 -5.43
CA TYR A 46 -3.69 -1.41 -6.41
C TYR A 46 -4.62 -2.60 -6.66
N TYR A 47 -5.12 -3.26 -5.61
CA TYR A 47 -6.03 -4.40 -5.72
C TYR A 47 -7.33 -4.02 -6.43
N ARG A 48 -7.84 -2.82 -6.17
CA ARG A 48 -9.02 -2.30 -6.86
C ARG A 48 -8.73 -2.09 -8.35
N ARG A 49 -7.63 -1.43 -8.72
CA ARG A 49 -7.24 -1.17 -10.12
C ARG A 49 -7.03 -2.48 -10.88
N VAL A 50 -6.33 -3.44 -10.29
CA VAL A 50 -6.21 -4.80 -10.84
C VAL A 50 -7.57 -5.46 -10.94
N GLY A 51 -8.44 -5.33 -9.94
CA GLY A 51 -9.81 -5.85 -10.01
C GLY A 51 -10.58 -5.34 -11.23
N VAL A 52 -10.52 -4.03 -11.53
CA VAL A 52 -11.13 -3.45 -12.75
C VAL A 52 -10.50 -4.04 -14.02
N PHE A 53 -9.17 -4.18 -14.06
CA PHE A 53 -8.47 -4.79 -15.18
C PHE A 53 -8.86 -6.25 -15.41
N LEU A 54 -9.00 -7.04 -14.34
CA LEU A 54 -9.45 -8.43 -14.40
C LEU A 54 -10.89 -8.53 -14.91
N GLN A 55 -11.79 -7.65 -14.46
CA GLN A 55 -13.16 -7.56 -14.99
C GLN A 55 -13.17 -7.27 -16.49
N PHE A 56 -12.32 -6.34 -16.95
CA PHE A 56 -12.16 -6.04 -18.38
C PHE A 56 -11.71 -7.27 -19.20
N LEU A 57 -10.79 -8.07 -18.65
CA LEU A 57 -10.31 -9.30 -19.29
C LEU A 57 -11.22 -10.52 -19.06
N SER A 58 -12.30 -10.38 -18.29
CA SER A 58 -13.15 -11.51 -17.84
C SER A 58 -12.37 -12.62 -17.11
N ILE A 59 -11.39 -12.21 -16.29
CA ILE A 59 -10.62 -13.10 -15.42
C ILE A 59 -11.15 -12.97 -13.99
N GLU A 60 -11.44 -14.08 -13.30
CA GLU A 60 -12.04 -14.02 -11.96
C GLU A 60 -11.04 -13.58 -10.87
N ALA A 61 -9.79 -14.02 -10.98
CA ALA A 61 -8.75 -13.68 -10.02
C ALA A 61 -7.36 -13.87 -10.63
N THR A 62 -6.37 -13.19 -10.06
CA THR A 62 -4.95 -13.40 -10.37
C THR A 62 -4.10 -13.45 -9.11
N SER A 63 -2.91 -14.01 -9.22
CA SER A 63 -1.90 -13.96 -8.17
C SER A 63 -1.19 -12.61 -8.18
N ILE A 64 -0.79 -12.12 -7.01
CA ILE A 64 0.00 -10.89 -6.88
C ILE A 64 1.38 -10.99 -7.53
N TYR A 65 1.88 -12.21 -7.75
CA TYR A 65 3.13 -12.45 -8.45
C TYR A 65 2.99 -12.39 -9.98
N VAL A 66 1.78 -12.18 -10.51
CA VAL A 66 1.52 -12.11 -11.95
C VAL A 66 1.40 -10.66 -12.38
N GLY A 67 2.28 -10.23 -13.28
CA GLY A 67 2.19 -8.92 -13.92
C GLY A 67 0.99 -8.78 -14.84
N MET A 68 0.47 -7.56 -14.95
CA MET A 68 -0.66 -7.24 -15.82
C MET A 68 -0.28 -7.40 -17.29
N ASP A 69 0.99 -7.14 -17.63
CA ASP A 69 1.55 -7.43 -18.96
C ASP A 69 1.47 -8.91 -19.30
N MET A 70 1.65 -9.80 -18.31
CA MET A 70 1.57 -11.25 -18.53
C MET A 70 0.15 -11.71 -18.81
N LEU A 71 -0.84 -11.09 -18.16
CA LEU A 71 -2.26 -11.41 -18.37
C LEU A 71 -2.77 -11.05 -19.77
N ILE A 72 -2.07 -10.16 -20.48
CA ILE A 72 -2.36 -9.81 -21.87
C ILE A 72 -1.41 -10.50 -22.87
N GLY A 73 -0.73 -11.57 -22.44
CA GLY A 73 -0.01 -12.49 -23.30
C GLY A 73 1.50 -12.22 -23.42
N TYR A 74 2.05 -11.25 -22.71
CA TYR A 74 3.51 -11.04 -22.71
C TYR A 74 4.21 -12.04 -21.80
N LYS A 75 5.42 -12.40 -22.16
CA LYS A 75 6.26 -13.30 -21.36
C LYS A 75 7.47 -12.54 -20.83
N MET A 76 7.90 -12.89 -19.63
CA MET A 76 9.17 -12.41 -19.11
C MET A 76 10.31 -13.10 -19.85
N ASP A 77 11.36 -12.35 -20.17
CA ASP A 77 12.60 -12.92 -20.70
C ASP A 77 13.35 -13.64 -19.57
N GLU A 78 14.07 -14.72 -19.89
CA GLU A 78 14.84 -15.48 -18.90
C GLU A 78 15.85 -14.61 -18.14
N ASN A 79 16.44 -13.60 -18.80
CA ASN A 79 17.45 -12.72 -18.21
C ASN A 79 16.86 -11.41 -17.65
N GLU A 80 15.54 -11.25 -17.63
CA GLU A 80 14.91 -9.97 -17.29
C GLU A 80 15.22 -9.52 -15.85
N TRP A 81 15.30 -10.49 -14.93
CA TRP A 81 15.69 -10.23 -13.54
C TRP A 81 17.12 -9.70 -13.43
N ASP A 82 18.07 -10.33 -14.13
CA ASP A 82 19.47 -9.93 -14.11
C ASP A 82 19.65 -8.57 -14.78
N ASN A 83 18.98 -8.34 -15.91
CA ASN A 83 18.96 -7.05 -16.61
C ASN A 83 18.42 -5.93 -15.72
N PHE A 84 17.37 -6.20 -14.93
CA PHE A 84 16.85 -5.25 -13.95
C PHE A 84 17.92 -4.89 -12.91
N LEU A 85 18.62 -5.87 -12.33
CA LEU A 85 19.66 -5.62 -11.32
C LEU A 85 20.94 -4.97 -11.88
N ILE A 86 21.21 -5.13 -13.17
CA ILE A 86 22.26 -4.37 -13.88
C ILE A 86 21.84 -2.90 -14.01
N LYS A 87 20.58 -2.65 -14.39
CA LYS A 87 20.05 -1.30 -14.60
C LYS A 87 19.80 -0.54 -13.31
N PHE A 88 19.39 -1.24 -12.24
CA PHE A 88 19.07 -0.68 -10.94
C PHE A 88 19.90 -1.38 -9.85
N PRO A 89 21.21 -1.11 -9.77
CA PRO A 89 22.12 -1.84 -8.88
C PRO A 89 21.79 -1.64 -7.39
N HIS A 90 21.14 -0.55 -7.01
CA HIS A 90 20.70 -0.29 -5.63
C HIS A 90 19.63 -1.28 -5.14
N PHE A 91 18.94 -1.98 -6.05
CA PHE A 91 18.02 -3.04 -5.70
C PHE A 91 18.72 -4.37 -5.34
N LYS A 92 20.02 -4.53 -5.57
CA LYS A 92 20.72 -5.80 -5.30
C LYS A 92 20.60 -6.24 -3.85
N GLU A 93 20.76 -5.31 -2.92
CA GLU A 93 20.74 -5.57 -1.47
C GLU A 93 19.33 -5.62 -0.87
N ILE A 94 18.31 -5.23 -1.63
CA ILE A 94 16.90 -5.32 -1.21
C ILE A 94 16.46 -6.79 -1.29
N ASP A 95 16.07 -7.40 -0.18
CA ASP A 95 15.62 -8.80 -0.15
C ASP A 95 14.09 -8.97 -0.30
N ILE A 96 13.40 -7.89 -0.66
CA ILE A 96 11.96 -7.88 -0.92
C ILE A 96 11.70 -8.21 -2.39
N MET A 97 11.54 -9.51 -2.68
CA MET A 97 11.33 -10.02 -4.05
C MET A 97 10.16 -9.32 -4.77
N LEU A 98 9.04 -9.13 -4.09
CA LEU A 98 7.85 -8.58 -4.74
C LEU A 98 8.04 -7.12 -5.18
N MET A 99 8.84 -6.34 -4.46
CA MET A 99 9.18 -4.97 -4.84
C MET A 99 9.94 -4.94 -6.17
N LYS A 100 10.90 -5.85 -6.34
CA LYS A 100 11.61 -6.05 -7.62
C LYS A 100 10.66 -6.45 -8.73
N LEU A 101 9.80 -7.43 -8.45
CA LEU A 101 8.82 -7.94 -9.42
C LEU A 101 7.86 -6.84 -9.89
N PHE A 102 7.31 -6.06 -8.97
CA PHE A 102 6.48 -4.90 -9.29
C PHE A 102 7.22 -3.85 -10.12
N SER A 103 8.48 -3.57 -9.78
CA SER A 103 9.31 -2.61 -10.52
C SER A 103 9.55 -3.07 -11.96
N ILE A 104 9.79 -4.37 -12.17
CA ILE A 104 9.93 -4.97 -13.50
C ILE A 104 8.62 -4.85 -14.29
N HIS A 105 7.49 -5.27 -13.71
CA HIS A 105 6.20 -5.20 -14.40
C HIS A 105 5.76 -3.77 -14.69
N TYR A 106 6.03 -2.83 -13.79
CA TYR A 106 5.77 -1.41 -14.02
C TYR A 106 6.54 -0.88 -15.24
N LEU A 107 7.84 -1.15 -15.34
CA LEU A 107 8.65 -0.77 -16.50
C LEU A 107 8.11 -1.36 -17.79
N ARG A 108 7.73 -2.64 -17.77
CA ARG A 108 7.15 -3.31 -18.93
C ARG A 108 5.81 -2.69 -19.33
N TRP A 109 4.97 -2.39 -18.35
CA TRP A 109 3.70 -1.70 -18.57
C TRP A 109 3.90 -0.34 -19.23
N CYS A 110 4.87 0.44 -18.76
CA CYS A 110 5.22 1.71 -19.37
C CYS A 110 5.76 1.57 -20.80
N SER A 111 6.53 0.52 -21.11
CA SER A 111 6.91 0.21 -22.50
C SER A 111 5.69 -0.12 -23.38
N LEU A 112 4.68 -0.78 -22.82
CA LEU A 112 3.42 -1.06 -23.52
C LEU A 112 2.63 0.21 -23.80
N LEU A 113 2.62 1.16 -22.86
CA LEU A 113 2.03 2.49 -23.06
C LEU A 113 2.74 3.25 -24.18
N ASP A 114 4.08 3.27 -24.16
CA ASP A 114 4.89 3.94 -25.19
C ASP A 114 4.69 3.32 -26.58
N SER A 115 4.48 2.00 -26.66
CA SER A 115 4.19 1.31 -27.93
C SER A 115 2.73 1.41 -28.40
N GLY A 116 1.86 2.11 -27.65
CA GLY A 116 0.46 2.31 -28.02
C GLY A 116 -0.42 1.07 -27.85
N ASN A 117 -0.06 0.15 -26.96
CA ASN A 117 -0.88 -1.04 -26.69
C ASN A 117 -2.28 -0.62 -26.19
N LEU A 118 -3.32 -1.03 -26.92
CA LEU A 118 -4.70 -0.60 -26.69
C LEU A 118 -5.27 -1.02 -25.33
N ILE A 119 -4.78 -2.13 -24.75
CA ILE A 119 -5.21 -2.56 -23.42
C ILE A 119 -4.48 -1.73 -22.37
N ALA A 120 -3.15 -1.57 -22.49
CA ALA A 120 -2.37 -0.78 -21.54
C ALA A 120 -2.88 0.66 -21.44
N LEU A 121 -3.22 1.28 -22.58
CA LEU A 121 -3.76 2.65 -22.65
C LEU A 121 -5.08 2.84 -21.89
N GLN A 122 -5.84 1.78 -21.62
CA GLN A 122 -7.05 1.87 -20.80
C GLN A 122 -6.76 1.87 -19.29
N PHE A 123 -5.55 1.44 -18.88
CA PHE A 123 -5.13 1.34 -17.49
C PHE A 123 -3.71 1.90 -17.30
N PRO A 124 -3.47 3.17 -17.66
CA PRO A 124 -2.12 3.74 -17.68
C PRO A 124 -1.47 3.81 -16.29
N ASP A 125 -2.28 3.85 -15.25
CA ASP A 125 -1.87 4.10 -13.87
C ASP A 125 -2.02 2.86 -12.97
N ILE A 126 -2.16 1.66 -13.54
CA ILE A 126 -2.45 0.44 -12.77
C ILE A 126 -1.41 0.14 -11.68
N TYR A 127 -0.15 0.48 -11.91
CA TYR A 127 0.97 0.26 -10.99
C TYR A 127 1.27 1.44 -10.06
N ASP A 128 0.69 2.62 -10.32
CA ASP A 128 0.99 3.84 -9.55
C ASP A 128 0.88 3.68 -8.03
N PRO A 129 -0.15 2.98 -7.48
CA PRO A 129 -0.24 2.84 -6.03
C PRO A 129 0.94 2.05 -5.44
N MET A 130 1.42 1.02 -6.13
CA MET A 130 2.57 0.21 -5.67
C MET A 130 3.89 0.97 -5.80
N ILE A 131 4.08 1.73 -6.88
CA ILE A 131 5.29 2.55 -7.03
C ILE A 131 5.30 3.66 -5.98
N LYS A 132 4.16 4.31 -5.73
CA LYS A 132 4.03 5.31 -4.66
C LYS A 132 4.25 4.70 -3.27
N LEU A 133 3.83 3.45 -3.03
CA LEU A 133 4.13 2.73 -1.80
C LEU A 133 5.65 2.60 -1.61
N PHE A 134 6.37 2.21 -2.66
CA PHE A 134 7.83 2.04 -2.59
C PHE A 134 8.60 3.36 -2.49
N GLU A 135 8.12 4.42 -3.14
CA GLU A 135 8.68 5.77 -3.01
C GLU A 135 8.61 6.29 -1.57
N ARG A 136 7.69 5.76 -0.75
CA ARG A 136 7.42 6.20 0.63
C ARG A 136 8.04 5.32 1.72
N GLY A 137 8.83 4.32 1.36
CA GLY A 137 9.39 3.36 2.33
C GLY A 137 8.44 2.25 2.76
N GLY A 138 7.28 2.13 2.11
CA GLY A 138 6.26 1.14 2.43
C GLY A 138 6.44 -0.18 1.70
N GLY A 139 5.58 -1.15 2.01
CA GLY A 139 5.56 -2.44 1.30
C GLY A 139 6.51 -3.49 1.90
N GLN A 140 6.73 -3.45 3.21
CA GLN A 140 7.32 -4.58 3.92
C GLN A 140 6.39 -5.81 3.80
N ILE A 141 6.96 -6.96 3.45
CA ILE A 141 6.22 -8.18 3.15
C ILE A 141 6.63 -9.22 4.17
N SER A 142 5.68 -9.70 4.97
CA SER A 142 5.97 -10.78 5.93
C SER A 142 6.00 -12.12 5.20
N THR A 143 7.16 -12.77 5.23
CA THR A 143 7.38 -14.08 4.60
C THR A 143 6.85 -15.24 5.43
N HIS A 144 6.42 -15.04 6.68
CA HIS A 144 5.91 -16.12 7.54
C HIS A 144 4.53 -16.67 7.09
N HIS A 145 3.76 -15.88 6.34
CA HIS A 145 2.51 -16.32 5.69
C HIS A 145 2.45 -16.01 4.19
N HIS A 146 3.56 -15.51 3.62
CA HIS A 146 3.65 -15.02 2.23
C HIS A 146 2.61 -13.95 1.88
N GLU A 147 2.26 -13.06 2.81
CA GLU A 147 1.25 -12.02 2.63
C GLU A 147 1.90 -10.62 2.51
N LEU A 148 1.25 -9.73 1.75
CA LEU A 148 1.58 -8.31 1.79
C LEU A 148 1.06 -7.73 3.10
N VAL A 149 1.94 -7.13 3.89
CA VAL A 149 1.56 -6.50 5.16
C VAL A 149 1.48 -4.99 4.93
N GLY A 150 0.28 -4.43 5.12
CA GLY A 150 0.01 -2.98 5.11
C GLY A 150 -1.35 -2.69 5.75
N GLY A 151 -1.45 -1.69 6.62
CA GLY A 151 -2.62 -1.28 7.42
C GLY A 151 -3.52 -2.39 7.98
N PHE A 152 -4.83 -2.16 8.09
CA PHE A 152 -5.79 -3.02 8.80
C PHE A 152 -5.89 -4.53 8.45
N GLY A 153 -5.03 -5.12 7.63
CA GLY A 153 -4.92 -6.58 7.50
C GLY A 153 -3.81 -7.07 6.58
N ALA A 154 -3.60 -8.38 6.60
CA ALA A 154 -2.83 -9.06 5.58
C ALA A 154 -3.61 -9.05 4.24
N PHE A 155 -2.95 -8.63 3.17
CA PHE A 155 -3.54 -8.71 1.84
C PHE A 155 -3.32 -10.10 1.24
N SER A 156 -4.40 -10.70 0.75
CA SER A 156 -4.39 -12.01 0.11
C SER A 156 -3.48 -12.02 -1.12
N ARG A 157 -2.66 -13.06 -1.28
CA ARG A 157 -1.89 -13.29 -2.52
C ARG A 157 -2.76 -13.39 -3.78
N THR A 158 -4.06 -13.65 -3.62
CA THR A 158 -5.03 -13.69 -4.71
C THR A 158 -5.80 -12.38 -4.75
N ILE A 159 -5.73 -11.71 -5.90
CA ILE A 159 -6.49 -10.49 -6.22
C ILE A 159 -7.73 -10.92 -6.99
N ASP A 160 -8.90 -10.71 -6.38
CA ASP A 160 -10.21 -11.07 -6.93
C ASP A 160 -10.77 -9.91 -7.77
N ALA A 161 -11.37 -10.21 -8.92
CA ALA A 161 -11.98 -9.23 -9.81
C ALA A 161 -13.08 -8.39 -9.14
N ARG A 162 -13.75 -8.91 -8.11
CA ARG A 162 -14.76 -8.17 -7.32
C ARG A 162 -14.17 -6.97 -6.58
N ARG A 163 -12.84 -6.91 -6.38
CA ARG A 163 -12.17 -5.71 -5.88
C ARG A 163 -12.41 -4.50 -6.78
N GLY A 164 -12.62 -4.70 -8.09
CA GLY A 164 -12.96 -3.64 -9.04
C GLY A 164 -14.28 -2.93 -8.74
N ASN A 165 -15.18 -3.54 -7.96
CA ASN A 165 -16.46 -2.95 -7.57
C ASN A 165 -16.33 -1.93 -6.43
N MET A 166 -15.15 -1.85 -5.78
CA MET A 166 -14.91 -0.88 -4.72
C MET A 166 -14.77 0.52 -5.31
N LYS A 167 -15.16 1.54 -4.52
CA LYS A 167 -14.92 2.93 -4.90
C LYS A 167 -13.42 3.22 -4.95
N PRO A 168 -12.94 4.12 -5.84
CA PRO A 168 -11.55 4.56 -5.84
C PRO A 168 -11.12 5.10 -4.48
N PHE A 169 -9.92 4.74 -4.05
CA PHE A 169 -9.29 5.32 -2.89
C PHE A 169 -8.46 6.54 -3.30
N ASP A 170 -8.52 7.61 -2.51
CA ASP A 170 -7.68 8.78 -2.73
C ASP A 170 -6.25 8.49 -2.26
N ILE A 171 -5.34 8.39 -3.23
CA ILE A 171 -3.91 8.14 -3.02
C ILE A 171 -3.05 9.40 -3.20
N SER A 172 -3.68 10.59 -3.21
CA SER A 172 -2.95 11.86 -3.25
C SER A 172 -2.08 12.02 -2.00
N ASP A 173 -0.96 12.75 -2.13
CA ASP A 173 -0.07 12.98 -0.99
C ASP A 173 -0.77 13.72 0.16
N HIS A 174 -1.76 14.56 -0.17
CA HIS A 174 -2.60 15.20 0.83
C HIS A 174 -3.44 14.20 1.62
N ALA A 175 -4.15 13.29 0.94
CA ALA A 175 -4.98 12.28 1.57
C ALA A 175 -4.15 11.31 2.43
N LEU A 176 -3.02 10.82 1.90
CA LEU A 176 -2.13 9.92 2.64
C LEU A 176 -1.53 10.60 3.88
N LYS A 177 -1.13 11.87 3.78
CA LYS A 177 -0.64 12.64 4.93
C LYS A 177 -1.72 12.86 5.97
N LEU A 178 -2.96 13.13 5.54
CA LEU A 178 -4.08 13.30 6.43
C LEU A 178 -4.38 12.01 7.22
N ILE A 179 -4.35 10.84 6.56
CA ILE A 179 -4.49 9.53 7.22
C ILE A 179 -3.44 9.35 8.32
N ILE A 180 -2.16 9.64 8.02
CA ILE A 180 -1.07 9.53 8.99
C ILE A 180 -1.35 10.42 10.21
N ASN A 181 -1.62 11.70 9.97
CA ASN A 181 -1.86 12.69 11.03
C ASN A 181 -3.05 12.30 11.92
N GLU A 182 -4.10 11.69 11.36
CA GLU A 182 -5.28 11.29 12.12
C GLU A 182 -4.98 10.17 13.10
N VAL A 183 -4.20 9.18 12.66
CA VAL A 183 -3.78 8.07 13.51
C VAL A 183 -2.86 8.58 14.61
N GLU A 184 -1.85 9.39 14.27
CA GLU A 184 -0.92 9.99 15.25
C GLU A 184 -1.64 10.87 16.28
N HIS A 185 -2.63 11.64 15.83
CA HIS A 185 -3.48 12.43 16.71
C HIS A 185 -4.30 11.54 17.65
N ALA A 186 -4.91 10.48 17.13
CA ALA A 186 -5.66 9.53 17.94
C ALA A 186 -4.78 8.80 18.96
N GLU A 187 -3.55 8.43 18.60
CA GLU A 187 -2.56 7.83 19.51
C GLU A 187 -2.18 8.81 20.63
N THR A 188 -1.97 10.08 20.29
CA THR A 188 -1.70 11.14 21.27
C THR A 188 -2.87 11.34 22.22
N CYS A 189 -4.10 11.40 21.70
CA CYS A 189 -5.32 11.50 22.50
C CYS A 189 -5.45 10.30 23.46
N LEU A 190 -5.21 9.08 22.95
CA LEU A 190 -5.28 7.87 23.76
C LEU A 190 -4.19 7.83 24.85
N ALA A 191 -2.97 8.25 24.54
CA ALA A 191 -1.87 8.31 25.51
C ALA A 191 -2.18 9.30 26.65
N GLN A 192 -2.84 10.42 26.35
CA GLN A 192 -3.27 11.39 27.36
C GLN A 192 -4.49 10.91 28.15
N TYR A 193 -5.46 10.27 27.49
CA TYR A 193 -6.60 9.63 28.16
C TYR A 193 -6.15 8.61 29.20
N LYS A 194 -5.16 7.77 28.88
CA LYS A 194 -4.56 6.79 29.80
C LYS A 194 -3.84 7.43 31.01
N ARG A 195 -3.58 8.74 30.99
CA ARG A 195 -2.95 9.50 32.09
C ARG A 195 -3.96 10.30 32.92
N ASP A 196 -5.24 9.97 32.85
CA ASP A 196 -6.35 10.63 33.57
C ASP A 196 -6.55 12.12 33.23
N SER A 197 -6.25 12.52 31.99
CA SER A 197 -6.59 13.86 31.51
C SER A 197 -8.09 13.93 31.15
N ARG A 198 -8.84 14.85 31.77
CA ARG A 198 -10.24 15.18 31.40
C ARG A 198 -10.34 16.07 30.15
N THR A 199 -9.33 16.04 29.29
CA THR A 199 -9.27 16.90 28.09
C THR A 199 -10.26 16.40 27.06
N GLU A 200 -11.04 17.30 26.48
CA GLU A 200 -11.85 16.98 25.30
C GLU A 200 -10.97 17.00 24.04
N TYR A 201 -11.09 15.95 23.25
CA TYR A 201 -10.33 15.78 22.01
C TYR A 201 -11.23 16.06 20.82
N THR A 202 -10.72 16.74 19.81
CA THR A 202 -11.44 17.04 18.57
C THR A 202 -10.81 16.31 17.40
N CYS A 203 -11.64 15.90 16.43
CA CYS A 203 -11.22 15.22 15.23
C CYS A 203 -10.60 16.22 14.25
N ILE A 204 -9.42 15.91 13.73
CA ILE A 204 -8.74 16.82 12.80
C ILE A 204 -9.44 16.94 11.42
N ARG A 205 -10.33 16.00 11.07
CA ARG A 205 -11.13 16.06 9.83
C ARG A 205 -12.24 17.10 9.89
N CYS A 206 -13.00 17.14 10.99
CA CYS A 206 -14.28 17.84 11.06
C CYS A 206 -14.45 18.73 12.29
N GLY A 207 -13.50 18.72 13.23
CA GLY A 207 -13.58 19.48 14.48
C GLY A 207 -14.52 18.88 15.53
N SER A 208 -15.34 17.88 15.18
CA SER A 208 -16.23 17.19 16.11
C SER A 208 -15.47 16.43 17.20
N ARG A 209 -16.13 16.11 18.29
CA ARG A 209 -15.52 15.42 19.43
C ARG A 209 -15.04 14.01 19.06
N LEU A 210 -13.89 13.62 19.58
CA LEU A 210 -13.41 12.24 19.61
C LEU A 210 -13.84 11.56 20.91
N LEU A 211 -14.42 10.37 20.75
CA LEU A 211 -14.89 9.49 21.81
C LEU A 211 -13.89 8.34 21.96
N ILE A 212 -13.47 8.07 23.20
CA ILE A 212 -12.58 6.96 23.53
C ILE A 212 -13.37 5.94 24.34
N GLN A 213 -13.44 4.71 23.85
CA GLN A 213 -14.10 3.59 24.51
C GLN A 213 -13.06 2.54 24.90
N SER A 214 -12.97 2.20 26.19
CA SER A 214 -12.14 1.09 26.66
C SER A 214 -12.91 -0.22 26.56
N ASN A 215 -12.27 -1.25 26.00
CA ASN A 215 -12.80 -2.59 25.85
C ASN A 215 -11.80 -3.60 26.40
N ILE A 216 -12.30 -4.74 26.87
CA ILE A 216 -11.49 -5.85 27.38
C ILE A 216 -11.95 -7.11 26.65
N THR A 217 -11.00 -7.87 26.09
CA THR A 217 -11.32 -9.16 25.46
C THR A 217 -11.63 -10.22 26.51
N GLU A 218 -12.21 -11.34 26.08
CA GLU A 218 -12.48 -12.50 26.95
C GLU A 218 -11.22 -13.05 27.65
N TYR A 219 -10.04 -12.77 27.08
CA TYR A 219 -8.74 -13.16 27.62
C TYR A 219 -8.06 -12.07 28.47
N GLY A 220 -8.77 -10.98 28.77
CA GLY A 220 -8.26 -9.88 29.60
C GLY A 220 -7.37 -8.87 28.88
N TYR A 221 -7.21 -8.96 27.55
CA TYR A 221 -6.46 -7.95 26.80
C TYR A 221 -7.28 -6.68 26.62
N GLN A 222 -6.75 -5.56 27.05
CA GLN A 222 -7.40 -4.26 26.88
C GLN A 222 -7.12 -3.68 25.50
N TRP A 223 -8.14 -3.11 24.87
CA TRP A 223 -8.03 -2.32 23.66
C TRP A 223 -9.00 -1.14 23.71
N TYR A 224 -8.77 -0.15 22.88
CA TYR A 224 -9.45 1.13 22.89
C TYR A 224 -10.02 1.42 21.51
N LYS A 225 -11.24 1.93 21.44
CA LYS A 225 -11.82 2.46 20.22
C LYS A 225 -11.77 3.97 20.28
N VAL A 226 -11.13 4.61 19.32
CA VAL A 226 -11.16 6.07 19.15
C VAL A 226 -12.04 6.38 17.95
N LYS A 227 -13.20 6.99 18.20
CA LYS A 227 -14.23 7.28 17.20
C LYS A 227 -14.59 8.76 17.20
N CYS A 228 -14.68 9.37 16.03
CA CYS A 228 -15.30 10.67 15.83
C CYS A 228 -16.82 10.58 16.00
N GLU A 229 -17.40 11.55 16.71
CA GLU A 229 -18.84 11.62 16.93
C GLU A 229 -19.63 11.86 15.63
N SER A 230 -19.03 12.53 14.64
CA SER A 230 -19.62 12.62 13.29
C SER A 230 -19.63 11.26 12.62
N ASP A 231 -20.80 10.89 12.09
CA ASP A 231 -20.97 9.66 11.31
C ASP A 231 -20.06 9.63 10.08
N ASP A 232 -19.62 8.42 9.73
CA ASP A 232 -18.73 8.13 8.60
C ASP A 232 -17.38 8.88 8.59
N CYS A 233 -16.92 9.37 9.75
CA CYS A 233 -15.64 10.08 9.90
C CYS A 233 -14.50 9.14 10.34
N PHE A 234 -13.81 9.45 11.44
CA PHE A 234 -12.68 8.66 11.94
C PHE A 234 -13.16 7.58 12.92
N ASN A 235 -12.71 6.34 12.78
CA ASN A 235 -13.16 5.24 13.62
C ASN A 235 -12.17 4.08 13.62
N ASN A 236 -11.20 4.11 14.53
CA ASN A 236 -10.13 3.10 14.60
C ASN A 236 -10.02 2.45 15.98
N ASN A 237 -9.59 1.19 15.99
CA ASN A 237 -9.29 0.42 17.19
C ASN A 237 -7.79 0.51 17.49
N PHE A 238 -7.40 0.52 18.76
CA PHE A 238 -6.02 0.66 19.25
C PHE A 238 -5.79 -0.32 20.40
N SER A 239 -4.80 -1.21 20.30
CA SER A 239 -4.37 -2.09 21.40
C SER A 239 -3.15 -1.50 22.10
#